data_AF-A0A7V8TW54-F1
#
_entry.id   AF-A0A7V8TW54-F1
#
_cell.length_a   1.000
_cell.length_b   1.000
_cell.length_c   1.000
_cell.angle_alpha   90.00
_cell.angle_beta   90.00
_cell.angle_gamma   90.00
#
_symmetry.space_group_name_H-M   'P 1'
#
loop_
_entity.id
_entity.type
_entity.pdbx_description
1 polymer ?
#
loop_
_entity_poly.entity_id
_entity_poly.type
_entity_poly.pdbx_seq_one_letter_code
_entity_poly.pdbx_strand_id
1 'polypeptide(L)'
;MFEDFYQVPGLKFNILKLRSDLSEILKFKEFETPGTSHFGAIPLNQIPNDKSSIKGNNIRGVYWTKPNESGVEVSRDIEIDEFKYTELVSEFQNTYFKEVYNVISNKFKIGRVRILLKEPRSTLSWHRDPEPRLHIPIITNPGCSMVIENTAKHLPADGSVWITNNTKYHNFFNGGEQSRIHLVACLLENRFN
;
A
#
# COMPACT_ATOMS: atom_id res chain seq x y z
N MET A 1 20.18 9.88 6.77
CA MET A 1 20.06 8.49 7.23
C MET A 1 18.64 8.04 6.91
N PHE A 2 18.43 6.97 6.13
CA PHE A 2 17.08 6.55 5.68
C PHE A 2 16.40 5.64 6.72
N GLU A 3 16.39 6.05 7.99
CA GLU A 3 15.94 5.19 9.11
C GLU A 3 14.47 4.77 8.98
N ASP A 4 13.64 5.61 8.36
CA ASP A 4 12.22 5.35 8.11
C ASP A 4 11.95 4.49 6.86
N PHE A 5 13.00 4.03 6.16
CA PHE A 5 12.93 3.18 4.99
C PHE A 5 13.81 1.95 5.16
N TYR A 6 13.20 0.80 5.40
CA TYR A 6 13.90 -0.46 5.57
C TYR A 6 13.68 -1.37 4.35
N GLN A 7 14.73 -1.65 3.58
CA GLN A 7 14.69 -2.71 2.57
C GLN A 7 14.84 -4.06 3.26
N VAL A 8 13.91 -4.99 3.06
CA VAL A 8 13.95 -6.32 3.67
C VAL A 8 15.07 -7.16 3.02
N PRO A 9 16.15 -7.50 3.74
CA PRO A 9 17.25 -8.27 3.16
C PRO A 9 16.81 -9.67 2.79
N GLY A 10 17.32 -10.17 1.65
CA GLY A 10 17.08 -11.54 1.20
C GLY A 10 15.64 -11.85 0.80
N LEU A 11 14.75 -10.86 0.71
CA LEU A 11 13.38 -11.04 0.23
C LEU A 11 13.16 -10.25 -1.06
N LYS A 12 12.94 -10.98 -2.16
CA LYS A 12 12.74 -10.42 -3.49
C LYS A 12 11.76 -11.26 -4.28
N PHE A 13 10.82 -10.62 -4.97
CA PHE A 13 9.80 -11.27 -5.78
C PHE A 13 10.07 -11.10 -7.29
N ASN A 14 9.52 -12.00 -8.09
CA ASN A 14 9.62 -11.90 -9.54
C ASN A 14 8.72 -10.77 -10.06
N ILE A 15 9.32 -9.63 -10.40
CA ILE A 15 8.61 -8.46 -10.87
C ILE A 15 7.87 -8.68 -12.20
N LEU A 16 8.40 -9.53 -13.09
CA LEU A 16 7.78 -9.82 -14.38
C LEU A 16 6.48 -10.62 -14.19
N LYS A 17 6.48 -11.59 -13.28
CA LYS A 17 5.26 -12.33 -12.90
C LYS A 17 4.21 -11.41 -12.28
N LEU A 18 4.61 -10.54 -11.34
CA LEU A 18 3.71 -9.55 -10.73
C LEU A 18 3.07 -8.63 -11.78
N ARG A 19 3.84 -8.15 -12.75
CA ARG A 19 3.32 -7.31 -13.84
C ARG A 19 2.39 -8.07 -14.78
N SER A 20 2.75 -9.31 -15.13
CA SER A 20 1.93 -10.18 -15.96
C SER A 20 0.57 -10.41 -15.32
N ASP A 21 0.54 -10.85 -14.07
CA ASP A 21 -0.72 -11.13 -13.38
C ASP A 21 -1.52 -9.86 -13.10
N LEU A 22 -0.86 -8.75 -12.78
CA LEU A 22 -1.54 -7.46 -12.67
C LEU A 22 -2.25 -7.11 -13.98
N SER A 23 -1.59 -7.30 -15.12
CA SER A 23 -2.20 -7.06 -16.43
C SER A 23 -3.41 -7.95 -16.69
N GLU A 24 -3.40 -9.21 -16.24
CA GLU A 24 -4.55 -10.11 -16.38
C GLU A 24 -5.71 -9.71 -15.46
N ILE A 25 -5.42 -9.37 -14.19
CA ILE A 25 -6.42 -8.89 -13.23
C ILE A 25 -7.11 -7.61 -13.74
N LEU A 26 -6.35 -6.68 -14.29
CA LEU A 26 -6.88 -5.40 -14.78
C LEU A 26 -7.80 -5.54 -16.01
N LYS A 27 -7.87 -6.70 -16.66
CA LYS A 27 -8.84 -6.95 -17.75
C LYS A 27 -10.27 -7.06 -17.26
N PHE A 28 -10.47 -7.40 -15.99
CA PHE A 28 -11.81 -7.65 -15.43
C PHE A 28 -12.04 -7.00 -14.06
N LYS A 29 -11.01 -6.39 -13.46
CA LYS A 29 -11.10 -5.71 -12.17
C LYS A 29 -10.53 -4.30 -12.25
N GLU A 30 -11.36 -3.31 -11.92
CA GLU A 30 -10.97 -1.90 -11.88
C GLU A 30 -10.48 -1.50 -10.49
N PHE A 31 -9.75 -0.39 -10.42
CA PHE A 31 -9.37 0.21 -9.16
C PHE A 31 -10.56 0.95 -8.54
N GLU A 32 -10.88 0.66 -7.29
CA GLU A 32 -11.87 1.42 -6.54
C GLU A 32 -11.26 2.73 -6.03
N THR A 33 -11.97 3.84 -6.25
CA THR A 33 -11.53 5.20 -5.85
C THR A 33 -12.39 5.70 -4.68
N PRO A 34 -12.04 5.43 -3.41
CA PRO A 34 -12.87 5.78 -2.24
C PRO A 34 -12.84 7.29 -1.94
N GLY A 35 -13.46 8.07 -2.82
CA GLY A 35 -13.57 9.53 -2.71
C GLY A 35 -12.24 10.29 -2.77
N THR A 36 -11.18 9.67 -3.32
CA THR A 36 -9.84 10.26 -3.37
C THR A 36 -9.38 10.36 -4.82
N SER A 37 -9.10 11.58 -5.28
CA SER A 37 -8.63 11.86 -6.64
C SER A 37 -7.27 11.21 -6.91
N HIS A 38 -7.07 10.70 -8.13
CA HIS A 38 -5.78 10.17 -8.58
C HIS A 38 -5.23 9.02 -7.72
N PHE A 39 -6.12 8.32 -7.02
CA PHE A 39 -5.80 7.19 -6.16
C PHE A 39 -6.83 6.10 -6.37
N GLY A 40 -6.36 4.85 -6.42
CA GLY A 40 -7.22 3.69 -6.55
C GLY A 40 -6.67 2.51 -5.78
N ALA A 41 -7.53 1.58 -5.40
CA ALA A 41 -7.13 0.37 -4.70
C ALA A 41 -7.87 -0.87 -5.21
N ILE A 42 -7.14 -1.99 -5.27
CA ILE A 42 -7.71 -3.33 -5.43
C ILE A 42 -7.36 -4.13 -4.18
N PRO A 43 -8.33 -4.49 -3.33
CA PRO A 43 -8.10 -5.34 -2.16
C PRO A 43 -7.63 -6.74 -2.57
N LEU A 44 -6.56 -7.22 -1.93
CA LEU A 44 -5.97 -8.54 -2.18
C LEU A 44 -6.48 -9.59 -1.19
N ASN A 45 -6.72 -9.20 0.07
CA ASN A 45 -7.31 -10.04 1.10
C ASN A 45 -8.56 -9.39 1.72
N GLN A 46 -9.34 -10.20 2.43
CA GLN A 46 -10.60 -9.83 3.06
C GLN A 46 -10.74 -10.49 4.44
N ILE A 47 -11.73 -10.04 5.21
CA ILE A 47 -12.18 -10.76 6.38
C ILE A 47 -12.91 -12.04 5.91
N PRO A 48 -12.58 -13.23 6.46
CA PRO A 48 -13.23 -14.47 6.05
C PRO A 48 -14.76 -14.37 6.11
N ASN A 49 -15.42 -14.77 5.03
CA ASN A 49 -16.87 -14.72 4.88
C ASN A 49 -17.51 -13.32 4.92
N ASP A 50 -16.73 -12.23 4.80
CA ASP A 50 -17.25 -10.87 4.77
C ASP A 50 -16.74 -10.09 3.54
N LYS A 51 -17.54 -10.13 2.47
CA LYS A 51 -17.27 -9.38 1.23
C LYS A 51 -17.43 -7.87 1.36
N SER A 52 -18.03 -7.37 2.45
CA SER A 52 -18.16 -5.92 2.68
C SER A 52 -16.87 -5.30 3.22
N SER A 53 -15.99 -6.12 3.81
CA SER A 53 -14.67 -5.72 4.31
C SER A 53 -13.73 -5.17 3.23
N ILE A 54 -14.01 -5.41 1.96
CA ILE A 54 -13.21 -4.92 0.84
C ILE A 54 -13.88 -3.80 0.04
N LYS A 55 -14.89 -3.14 0.60
CA LYS A 55 -15.66 -2.09 -0.10
C LYS A 55 -15.65 -0.76 0.65
N GLY A 56 -15.79 0.33 -0.11
CA GLY A 56 -15.99 1.68 0.44
C GLY A 56 -14.88 2.10 1.41
N ASN A 57 -15.26 2.60 2.57
CA ASN A 57 -14.33 3.11 3.58
C ASN A 57 -13.35 2.05 4.14
N ASN A 58 -13.74 0.76 4.11
CA ASN A 58 -12.86 -0.34 4.52
C ASN A 58 -11.61 -0.48 3.63
N ILE A 59 -11.59 0.18 2.47
CA ILE A 59 -10.43 0.22 1.57
C ILE A 59 -9.35 1.17 2.08
N ARG A 60 -9.69 2.22 2.84
CA ARG A 60 -8.73 3.23 3.32
C ARG A 60 -8.39 3.01 4.79
N GLY A 61 -9.40 2.99 5.66
CA GLY A 61 -9.23 2.96 7.11
C GLY A 61 -8.79 4.30 7.69
N VAL A 62 -8.68 4.35 9.02
CA VAL A 62 -8.36 5.58 9.77
C VAL A 62 -6.96 6.11 9.47
N TYR A 63 -6.85 7.43 9.39
CA TYR A 63 -5.59 8.16 9.25
C TYR A 63 -5.73 9.57 9.84
N TRP A 64 -4.62 10.25 10.04
CA TRP A 64 -4.60 11.60 10.62
C TRP A 64 -3.97 12.62 9.68
N THR A 65 -4.57 13.79 9.59
CA THR A 65 -4.13 14.90 8.72
C THR A 65 -3.97 16.19 9.51
N LYS A 66 -3.15 17.12 8.99
CA LYS A 66 -3.14 18.53 9.42
C LYS A 66 -3.74 19.37 8.30
N PRO A 67 -5.06 19.68 8.34
CA PRO A 67 -5.80 20.08 7.15
C PRO A 67 -5.65 21.56 6.79
N ASN A 68 -5.21 22.39 7.73
CA ASN A 68 -5.12 23.83 7.54
C ASN A 68 -3.90 24.40 8.28
N GLU A 69 -3.71 25.72 8.15
CA GLU A 69 -2.60 26.48 8.72
C GLU A 69 -2.43 26.38 10.24
N SER A 70 -3.46 25.97 10.98
CA SER A 70 -3.36 25.77 12.43
C SER A 70 -2.40 24.65 12.81
N GLY A 71 -2.13 23.70 11.88
CA GLY A 71 -1.31 22.53 12.16
C GLY A 71 -1.94 21.52 13.11
N VAL A 72 -3.21 21.72 13.51
CA VAL A 72 -3.93 20.80 14.40
C VAL A 72 -4.25 19.50 13.68
N GLU A 73 -3.91 18.39 14.33
CA GLU A 73 -4.19 17.06 13.81
C GLU A 73 -5.67 16.70 13.97
N VAL A 74 -6.24 16.06 12.95
CA VAL A 74 -7.60 15.52 12.97
C VAL A 74 -7.62 14.11 12.38
N SER A 75 -8.44 13.24 12.97
CA SER A 75 -8.70 11.90 12.44
C SER A 75 -9.64 11.96 11.23
N ARG A 76 -9.50 10.98 10.35
CA ARG A 76 -10.30 10.79 9.15
C ARG A 76 -10.72 9.33 9.07
N ASP A 77 -11.89 9.09 8.49
CA ASP A 77 -12.42 7.75 8.21
C ASP A 77 -12.68 6.90 9.48
N ILE A 78 -12.84 5.58 9.30
CA ILE A 78 -13.21 4.62 10.35
C ILE A 78 -12.03 3.77 10.83
N GLU A 79 -12.08 3.34 12.08
CA GLU A 79 -11.17 2.33 12.61
C GLU A 79 -11.40 0.97 11.93
N ILE A 80 -10.32 0.24 11.69
CA ILE A 80 -10.34 -1.08 11.07
C ILE A 80 -9.55 -2.04 11.96
N ASP A 81 -10.16 -3.18 12.23
CA ASP A 81 -9.50 -4.30 12.90
C ASP A 81 -8.69 -5.09 11.86
N GLU A 82 -7.45 -4.65 11.67
CA GLU A 82 -6.53 -5.21 10.68
C GLU A 82 -6.25 -6.71 10.90
N PHE A 83 -6.34 -7.23 12.13
CA PHE A 83 -6.11 -8.65 12.45
C PHE A 83 -7.13 -9.59 11.79
N LYS A 84 -8.31 -9.09 11.40
CA LYS A 84 -9.36 -9.92 10.81
C LYS A 84 -9.11 -10.24 9.33
N TYR A 85 -8.24 -9.49 8.65
CA TYR A 85 -8.00 -9.65 7.21
C TYR A 85 -7.03 -10.79 6.92
N THR A 86 -7.57 -12.00 6.79
CA THR A 86 -6.76 -13.24 6.73
C THR A 86 -7.04 -14.09 5.48
N GLU A 87 -8.11 -13.81 4.72
CA GLU A 87 -8.49 -14.60 3.56
C GLU A 87 -8.08 -13.92 2.25
N LEU A 88 -7.31 -14.60 1.40
CA LEU A 88 -7.01 -14.12 0.05
C LEU A 88 -8.27 -14.12 -0.82
N VAL A 89 -8.53 -13.00 -1.48
CA VAL A 89 -9.65 -12.83 -2.40
C VAL A 89 -9.54 -13.80 -3.58
N SER A 90 -10.67 -14.39 -3.99
CA SER A 90 -10.72 -15.52 -4.93
C SER A 90 -10.00 -15.27 -6.26
N GLU A 91 -10.07 -14.04 -6.77
CA GLU A 91 -9.51 -13.62 -8.04
C GLU A 91 -7.98 -13.77 -8.10
N PHE A 92 -7.32 -13.80 -6.94
CA PHE A 92 -5.86 -13.92 -6.86
C PHE A 92 -5.38 -15.35 -6.63
N GLN A 93 -6.28 -16.32 -6.42
CA GLN A 93 -5.92 -17.69 -6.02
C GLN A 93 -5.04 -18.44 -7.05
N ASN A 94 -5.14 -18.08 -8.33
CA ASN A 94 -4.38 -18.71 -9.42
C ASN A 94 -3.33 -17.76 -10.00
N THR A 95 -2.81 -16.84 -9.18
CA THR A 95 -1.81 -15.85 -9.58
C THR A 95 -0.59 -15.93 -8.67
N TYR A 96 0.52 -15.37 -9.13
CA TYR A 96 1.73 -15.12 -8.35
C TYR A 96 1.47 -14.25 -7.12
N PHE A 97 0.41 -13.42 -7.10
CA PHE A 97 0.02 -12.69 -5.89
C PHE A 97 -0.31 -13.60 -4.71
N LYS A 98 -0.83 -14.82 -4.95
CA LYS A 98 -1.02 -15.82 -3.89
C LYS A 98 0.30 -16.24 -3.27
N GLU A 99 1.31 -16.51 -4.09
CA GLU A 99 2.65 -16.86 -3.62
C GLU A 99 3.24 -15.71 -2.80
N VAL A 100 3.15 -14.48 -3.33
CA VAL A 100 3.59 -13.27 -2.61
C VAL A 100 2.87 -13.14 -1.27
N TYR A 101 1.53 -13.22 -1.25
CA TYR A 101 0.72 -13.13 -0.04
C TYR A 101 1.14 -14.17 1.00
N ASN A 102 1.26 -15.44 0.60
CA ASN A 102 1.67 -16.53 1.49
C ASN A 102 3.08 -16.30 2.07
N VAL A 103 4.02 -15.81 1.26
CA VAL A 103 5.39 -15.53 1.74
C VAL A 103 5.40 -14.39 2.75
N ILE A 104 4.68 -13.29 2.48
CA ILE A 104 4.67 -12.14 3.40
C ILE A 104 3.86 -12.43 4.67
N SER A 105 2.75 -13.17 4.58
CA SER A 105 1.92 -13.52 5.74
C SER A 105 2.59 -14.53 6.68
N ASN A 106 3.42 -15.43 6.13
CA ASN A 106 4.23 -16.33 6.95
C ASN A 106 5.41 -15.62 7.63
N LYS A 107 5.91 -14.52 7.05
CA LYS A 107 7.09 -13.81 7.55
C LYS A 107 6.77 -12.64 8.47
N PHE A 108 5.60 -12.02 8.30
CA PHE A 108 5.21 -10.81 9.02
C PHE A 108 3.77 -10.95 9.53
N LYS A 109 3.46 -10.33 10.67
CA LYS A 109 2.07 -10.10 11.06
C LYS A 109 1.51 -8.97 10.21
N ILE A 110 0.63 -9.31 9.28
CA ILE A 110 0.03 -8.36 8.33
C ILE A 110 -1.47 -8.26 8.52
N GLY A 111 -2.03 -7.09 8.19
CA GLY A 111 -3.46 -6.87 8.05
C GLY A 111 -3.90 -6.85 6.60
N ARG A 112 -4.65 -5.82 6.21
CA ARG A 112 -5.06 -5.58 4.83
C ARG A 112 -3.87 -5.51 3.88
N VAL A 113 -4.02 -6.18 2.76
CA VAL A 113 -3.13 -6.15 1.62
C VAL A 113 -3.91 -5.61 0.42
N ARG A 114 -3.36 -4.61 -0.25
CA ARG A 114 -4.01 -3.89 -1.36
C ARG A 114 -3.00 -3.61 -2.46
N ILE A 115 -3.46 -3.61 -3.71
CA ILE A 115 -2.72 -3.06 -4.84
C ILE A 115 -3.17 -1.60 -4.98
N LEU A 116 -2.24 -0.66 -4.78
CA LEU A 116 -2.53 0.77 -4.75
C LEU A 116 -2.00 1.48 -6.00
N LEU A 117 -2.89 2.19 -6.67
CA LEU A 117 -2.65 3.04 -7.83
C LEU A 117 -2.45 4.50 -7.38
N LYS A 118 -1.50 5.17 -8.04
CA LYS A 118 -1.41 6.63 -8.10
C LYS A 118 -1.19 7.08 -9.54
N GLU A 119 -2.11 7.90 -10.03
CA GLU A 119 -2.06 8.39 -11.40
C GLU A 119 -0.90 9.36 -11.64
N PRO A 120 -0.53 9.62 -12.91
CA PRO A 120 0.48 10.62 -13.27
C PRO A 120 0.26 12.00 -12.64
N ARG A 121 1.35 12.75 -12.48
CA ARG A 121 1.39 14.16 -12.06
C ARG A 121 0.50 14.48 -10.84
N SER A 122 0.61 13.68 -9.79
CA SER A 122 -0.29 13.79 -8.64
C SER A 122 0.38 13.46 -7.31
N THR A 123 -0.15 14.02 -6.21
CA THR A 123 0.32 13.78 -4.83
C THR A 123 -0.80 13.17 -3.97
N LEU A 124 -0.43 12.43 -2.93
CA LEU A 124 -1.34 12.03 -1.85
C LEU A 124 -1.34 13.10 -0.74
N SER A 125 -2.36 13.08 0.13
CA SER A 125 -2.41 13.92 1.33
C SER A 125 -1.19 13.73 2.22
N TRP A 126 -0.81 14.78 2.93
CA TRP A 126 0.16 14.69 4.04
C TRP A 126 -0.54 14.14 5.28
N HIS A 127 -0.19 12.92 5.68
CA HIS A 127 -0.89 12.18 6.73
C HIS A 127 0.02 11.22 7.49
N ARG A 128 -0.46 10.70 8.63
CA ARG A 128 0.10 9.51 9.26
C ARG A 128 -0.96 8.42 9.37
N ASP A 129 -0.51 7.19 9.32
CA ASP A 129 -1.28 5.97 9.50
C ASP A 129 -1.15 5.43 10.94
N PRO A 130 -1.97 4.45 11.36
CA PRO A 130 -1.81 3.81 12.67
C PRO A 130 -0.62 2.85 12.69
N GLU A 131 -0.28 2.22 11.55
CA GLU A 131 0.78 1.22 11.46
C GLU A 131 1.74 1.47 10.28
N PRO A 132 2.98 0.94 10.36
CA PRO A 132 3.89 0.90 9.22
C PRO A 132 3.29 0.16 8.01
N ARG A 133 3.88 0.38 6.84
CA ARG A 133 3.45 -0.27 5.60
C ARG A 133 4.60 -1.05 4.97
N LEU A 134 4.28 -2.27 4.54
CA LEU A 134 5.14 -3.03 3.63
C LEU A 134 4.76 -2.66 2.20
N HIS A 135 5.75 -2.34 1.36
CA HIS A 135 5.59 -2.00 -0.04
C HIS A 135 6.38 -2.95 -0.94
N ILE A 136 5.74 -3.41 -2.01
CA ILE A 136 6.37 -4.09 -3.15
C ILE A 136 6.04 -3.28 -4.41
N PRO A 137 6.98 -2.47 -4.93
CA PRO A 137 6.77 -1.70 -6.15
C PRO A 137 6.58 -2.62 -7.37
N ILE A 138 5.48 -2.44 -8.12
CA ILE A 138 5.17 -3.22 -9.34
C ILE A 138 5.44 -2.39 -10.59
N ILE A 139 4.89 -1.17 -10.61
CA ILE A 139 5.10 -0.17 -11.65
C ILE A 139 5.47 1.15 -10.95
N THR A 140 6.59 1.74 -11.34
CA THR A 140 7.11 2.99 -10.76
C THR A 140 8.05 3.64 -11.77
N ASN A 141 8.36 4.91 -11.56
CA ASN A 141 9.30 5.68 -12.39
C ASN A 141 10.15 6.62 -11.49
N PRO A 142 11.27 7.17 -11.97
CA PRO A 142 12.13 8.04 -11.17
C PRO A 142 11.43 9.27 -10.57
N GLY A 143 10.33 9.73 -11.17
CA GLY A 143 9.49 10.81 -10.64
C GLY A 143 8.56 10.38 -9.49
N CYS A 144 8.56 9.11 -9.08
CA CYS A 144 7.83 8.63 -7.92
C CYS A 144 8.70 8.66 -6.67
N SER A 145 8.23 9.30 -5.60
CA SER A 145 8.92 9.26 -4.31
C SER A 145 7.93 9.17 -3.15
N MET A 146 8.32 8.42 -2.14
CA MET A 146 7.70 8.45 -0.83
C MET A 146 8.47 9.42 0.05
N VAL A 147 7.75 10.32 0.72
CA VAL A 147 8.31 11.33 1.60
C VAL A 147 7.84 11.03 3.01
N ILE A 148 8.75 10.82 3.94
CA ILE A 148 8.45 10.63 5.36
C ILE A 148 9.23 11.70 6.12
N GLU A 149 8.51 12.55 6.85
CA GLU A 149 9.05 13.76 7.46
C GLU A 149 9.90 14.57 6.45
N ASN A 150 11.21 14.67 6.67
CA ASN A 150 12.14 15.43 5.83
C ASN A 150 12.93 14.57 4.83
N THR A 151 12.57 13.29 4.65
CA THR A 151 13.30 12.35 3.77
C THR A 151 12.44 11.89 2.61
N ALA A 152 12.93 12.08 1.38
CA ALA A 152 12.32 11.54 0.16
C ALA A 152 13.11 10.35 -0.38
N LYS A 153 12.41 9.28 -0.80
CA LYS A 153 13.04 8.09 -1.37
C LYS A 153 12.22 7.50 -2.52
N HIS A 154 12.88 7.22 -3.63
CA HIS A 154 12.35 6.40 -4.70
C HIS A 154 12.46 4.90 -4.33
N LEU A 155 11.37 4.16 -4.51
CA LEU A 155 11.33 2.70 -4.32
C LEU A 155 11.26 2.02 -5.70
N PRO A 156 12.30 1.30 -6.15
CA PRO A 156 12.36 0.75 -7.50
C PRO A 156 11.48 -0.50 -7.66
N ALA A 157 10.91 -0.69 -8.85
CA ALA A 157 10.17 -1.89 -9.24
C ALA A 157 11.14 -2.97 -9.73
N ASP A 158 11.95 -3.48 -8.82
CA ASP A 158 12.91 -4.56 -9.06
C ASP A 158 12.55 -5.85 -8.31
N GLY A 159 11.41 -5.87 -7.61
CA GLY A 159 10.95 -7.00 -6.78
C GLY A 159 11.37 -6.89 -5.31
N SER A 160 12.13 -5.87 -4.93
CA SER A 160 12.49 -5.63 -3.53
C SER A 160 11.27 -5.34 -2.66
N VAL A 161 11.36 -5.76 -1.40
CA VAL A 161 10.36 -5.45 -0.38
C VAL A 161 10.87 -4.36 0.52
N TRP A 162 10.04 -3.35 0.75
CA TRP A 162 10.33 -2.20 1.59
C TRP A 162 9.36 -2.15 2.75
N ILE A 163 9.82 -1.72 3.91
CA ILE A 163 9.00 -1.38 5.07
C ILE A 163 9.23 0.11 5.32
N THR A 164 8.14 0.87 5.43
CA THR A 164 8.17 2.32 5.58
C THR A 164 7.44 2.74 6.86
N ASN A 165 7.98 3.75 7.53
CA ASN A 165 7.44 4.25 8.78
C ASN A 165 6.26 5.20 8.56
N ASN A 166 5.10 4.63 8.23
CA ASN A 166 3.89 5.40 7.97
C ASN A 166 3.22 5.94 9.24
N THR A 167 3.70 5.58 10.44
CA THR A 167 3.20 6.16 11.70
C THR A 167 3.69 7.60 11.89
N LYS A 168 4.73 8.00 11.14
CA LYS A 168 5.16 9.39 10.98
C LYS A 168 4.39 10.07 9.86
N TYR A 169 4.43 11.40 9.85
CA TYR A 169 3.79 12.16 8.79
C TYR A 169 4.53 11.93 7.47
N HIS A 170 3.77 11.59 6.45
CA HIS A 170 4.28 11.19 5.16
C HIS A 170 3.31 11.56 4.03
N ASN A 171 3.82 11.51 2.82
CA ASN A 171 3.02 11.40 1.62
C ASN A 171 3.75 10.48 0.63
N PHE A 172 3.14 10.32 -0.53
CA PHE A 172 3.89 9.96 -1.70
C PHE A 172 3.33 10.69 -2.91
N PHE A 173 4.20 10.96 -3.89
CA PHE A 173 3.81 11.61 -5.13
C PHE A 173 4.30 10.80 -6.32
N ASN A 174 3.60 10.99 -7.45
CA ASN A 174 3.97 10.52 -8.76
C ASN A 174 4.09 11.75 -9.67
N GLY A 175 5.31 12.26 -9.82
CA GLY A 175 5.61 13.37 -10.75
C GLY A 175 5.80 12.91 -12.19
N GLY A 176 5.78 11.60 -12.45
CA GLY A 176 5.95 11.03 -13.78
C GLY A 176 4.65 11.02 -14.59
N GLU A 177 4.78 10.51 -15.81
CA GLU A 177 3.70 10.43 -16.81
C GLU A 177 3.06 9.03 -16.89
N GLN A 178 3.57 8.09 -16.10
CA GLN A 178 3.06 6.73 -15.98
C GLN A 178 2.43 6.54 -14.60
N SER A 179 1.32 5.82 -14.54
CA SER A 179 0.73 5.35 -13.27
C SER A 179 1.75 4.58 -12.42
N ARG A 180 1.71 4.81 -11.11
CA ARG A 180 2.50 4.08 -10.11
C ARG A 180 1.61 3.06 -9.42
N ILE A 181 2.04 1.82 -9.36
CA ILE A 181 1.30 0.70 -8.75
C ILE A 181 2.20 -0.08 -7.81
N HIS A 182 1.82 -0.18 -6.55
CA HIS A 182 2.52 -0.97 -5.53
C HIS A 182 1.54 -1.94 -4.86
N LEU A 183 2.01 -3.13 -4.48
CA LEU A 183 1.34 -3.93 -3.46
C LEU A 183 1.74 -3.38 -2.09
N VAL A 184 0.75 -3.16 -1.23
CA VAL A 184 0.91 -2.56 0.09
C VAL A 184 0.20 -3.41 1.14
N ALA A 185 0.90 -3.74 2.23
CA ALA A 185 0.32 -4.43 3.37
C ALA A 185 0.46 -3.60 4.66
N CYS A 186 -0.57 -3.60 5.50
CA CYS A 186 -0.49 -3.08 6.87
C CYS A 186 0.39 -4.01 7.71
N LEU A 187 1.38 -3.49 8.43
CA LEU A 187 2.22 -4.29 9.33
C LEU A 187 1.78 -4.11 10.78
N LEU A 188 1.37 -5.18 11.44
CA LEU A 188 0.83 -5.15 12.80
C LEU A 188 1.92 -5.19 13.88
N GLU A 189 3.18 -5.30 13.46
CA GLU A 189 4.37 -5.19 14.30
C GLU A 189 5.15 -3.97 13.86
N ASN A 190 5.40 -3.04 14.79
CA ASN A 190 6.17 -1.85 14.49
C ASN A 190 7.67 -2.12 14.64
N ARG A 191 8.39 -2.14 13.51
CA ARG A 191 9.84 -2.29 13.47
C ARG A 191 10.60 -1.03 13.89
N PHE A 192 9.96 0.13 13.84
CA PHE A 192 10.59 1.43 14.08
C PHE A 192 10.45 1.93 15.53
N ASN A 193 9.83 1.12 16.39
CA ASN A 193 9.65 1.38 17.82
C ASN A 193 10.43 0.37 18.67
#